data_AF-A0A841VJU6-F1
#
_entry.id   AF-A0A841VJU6-F1
#
_cell.length_a   1.000
_cell.length_b   1.000
_cell.length_c   1.000
_cell.angle_alpha   90.00
_cell.angle_beta   90.00
_cell.angle_gamma   90.00
#
_symmetry.space_group_name_H-M   'P 1'
#
loop_
_entity.id
_entity.type
_entity.pdbx_description
1 polymer ?
#
loop_
_entity_poly.entity_id
_entity_poly.type
_entity_poly.pdbx_seq_one_letter_code
_entity_poly.pdbx_strand_id
1 'polypeptide(L)'
;MTRTASSNETKYRIAKRRVESFRKRFGESHFYLACHAAFSLALTPDLLYRLWANFQRDINGKVLNIPWIAVADLLLSNLCDEVGCELYQMDLEVRNLLLKQLQEDEKFGQQRINELSDFLLEYVRQKLQSDDPDIRDFAQTQSWIGLAYTQPSKAARELALSFSKLNEKDTAELVRMASLTETLVEPLAEYQPLLIYARGMRTFARGDLEGVTDLLGNVLGEDNLIKVAGISLPIPKQIKEKLSPVSKPSAKSPLIIWGRIAATLLTTTLIISIYISTPEGQSFINSPATQNGLMRIYLVLPWANDLASRILKYMESKNYEISVGAKMYNIIYVEGMNEDGTINNNAPNVFNDRRMVIEVINGIPKIVGNWESTTEPGKYYTDNPMNSKGAARMQLGQYKAWVVGTHGTAEPHEALVQVGDITVYRDFNKDFKRTGDKPDTSDNFYISQQWGYDNPTNDIKYASAGALVGRTRQGHKDFMAIIKQDKRYVANPKYTFYTTIISGEDLANNFPN
;
A
#
# COMPACT_ATOMS: atom_id res chain seq x y z
N MET A 1 20.98 6.34 12.59
CA MET A 1 19.87 7.29 12.81
C MET A 1 19.63 8.29 11.67
N THR A 2 20.47 8.35 10.63
CA THR A 2 20.35 9.34 9.52
C THR A 2 19.41 8.96 8.36
N ARG A 3 19.02 7.68 8.23
CA ARG A 3 18.25 7.19 7.07
C ARG A 3 16.74 7.46 7.14
N THR A 4 16.17 7.49 8.35
CA THR A 4 14.70 7.60 8.58
C THR A 4 14.19 9.05 8.52
N ALA A 5 14.95 10.01 9.05
CA ALA A 5 14.63 11.44 8.94
C ALA A 5 14.62 11.90 7.47
N SER A 6 15.59 11.43 6.68
CA SER A 6 15.68 11.66 5.24
C SER A 6 14.45 11.12 4.48
N SER A 7 13.91 9.96 4.87
CA SER A 7 12.72 9.35 4.23
C SER A 7 11.44 10.16 4.47
N ASN A 8 11.16 10.59 5.71
CA ASN A 8 9.96 11.37 6.03
C ASN A 8 10.00 12.77 5.42
N GLU A 9 11.17 13.41 5.45
CA GLU A 9 11.36 14.68 4.76
C GLU A 9 11.16 14.52 3.25
N THR A 10 11.63 13.42 2.67
CA THR A 10 11.41 13.10 1.26
C THR A 10 9.93 12.90 0.93
N LYS A 11 9.18 12.14 1.75
CA LYS A 11 7.74 11.91 1.55
C LYS A 11 6.92 13.19 1.66
N TYR A 12 7.16 13.98 2.69
CA TYR A 12 6.54 15.29 2.85
C TYR A 12 6.86 16.22 1.67
N ARG A 13 8.12 16.25 1.21
CA ARG A 13 8.52 17.04 0.03
C ARG A 13 7.83 16.57 -1.25
N ILE A 14 7.61 15.28 -1.43
CA ILE A 14 6.87 14.73 -2.57
C ILE A 14 5.40 15.15 -2.50
N ALA A 15 4.73 14.96 -1.36
CA ALA A 15 3.35 15.36 -1.15
C ALA A 15 3.15 16.86 -1.41
N LYS A 16 4.04 17.69 -0.84
CA LYS A 16 4.04 19.15 -1.07
C LYS A 16 4.17 19.51 -2.55
N ARG A 17 5.11 18.89 -3.28
CA ARG A 17 5.26 19.11 -4.73
C ARG A 17 4.03 18.70 -5.53
N ARG A 18 3.38 17.58 -5.16
CA ARG A 18 2.13 17.13 -5.82
C ARG A 18 1.01 18.14 -5.61
N VAL A 19 0.78 18.58 -4.37
CA VAL A 19 -0.22 19.60 -4.03
C VAL A 19 0.07 20.93 -4.74
N GLU A 20 1.33 21.40 -4.73
CA GLU A 20 1.74 22.62 -5.43
C GLU A 20 1.54 22.52 -6.95
N SER A 21 1.87 21.37 -7.55
CA SER A 21 1.66 21.12 -8.98
C SER A 21 0.17 21.13 -9.34
N PHE A 22 -0.66 20.46 -8.54
CA PHE A 22 -2.12 20.45 -8.71
C PHE A 22 -2.69 21.87 -8.63
N ARG A 23 -2.32 22.62 -7.59
CA ARG A 23 -2.73 24.01 -7.38
C ARG A 23 -2.27 24.93 -8.51
N LYS A 24 -1.04 24.76 -9.01
CA LYS A 24 -0.52 25.52 -10.16
C LYS A 24 -1.29 25.22 -11.46
N ARG A 25 -1.67 23.96 -11.67
CA ARG A 25 -2.36 23.52 -12.88
C ARG A 25 -3.82 23.96 -12.92
N PHE A 26 -4.53 23.81 -11.81
CA PHE A 26 -5.98 23.98 -11.78
C PHE A 26 -6.47 25.23 -11.03
N GLY A 27 -5.62 25.82 -10.18
CA GLY A 27 -5.91 27.04 -9.43
C GLY A 27 -6.44 26.81 -8.01
N GLU A 28 -6.69 27.93 -7.32
CA GLU A 28 -7.13 27.97 -5.91
C GLU A 28 -8.44 27.24 -5.66
N SER A 29 -9.42 27.40 -6.55
CA SER A 29 -10.75 26.86 -6.35
C SER A 29 -10.75 25.32 -6.34
N HIS A 30 -9.95 24.69 -7.20
CA HIS A 30 -9.72 23.23 -7.15
C HIS A 30 -8.96 22.81 -5.89
N PHE A 31 -7.98 23.61 -5.47
CA PHE A 31 -7.25 23.37 -4.23
C PHE A 31 -8.18 23.37 -3.01
N TYR A 32 -9.16 24.28 -2.94
CA TYR A 32 -10.15 24.29 -1.86
C TYR A 32 -11.02 23.02 -1.84
N LEU A 33 -11.43 22.50 -3.01
CA LEU A 33 -12.12 21.22 -3.06
C LEU A 33 -11.23 20.08 -2.56
N ALA A 34 -9.95 20.07 -2.93
CA ALA A 34 -8.99 19.08 -2.46
C ALA A 34 -8.83 19.12 -0.92
N CYS A 35 -8.77 20.31 -0.32
CA CYS A 35 -8.78 20.49 1.12
C CYS A 35 -10.04 19.90 1.78
N HIS A 36 -11.23 20.20 1.26
CA HIS A 36 -12.48 19.63 1.78
C HIS A 36 -12.53 18.10 1.64
N ALA A 37 -12.10 17.58 0.48
CA ALA A 37 -12.09 16.15 0.19
C ALA A 37 -11.12 15.37 1.09
N ALA A 38 -9.99 15.98 1.49
CA ALA A 38 -9.02 15.37 2.40
C ALA A 38 -9.60 15.03 3.78
N PHE A 39 -10.74 15.62 4.17
CA PHE A 39 -11.44 15.26 5.40
C PHE A 39 -11.87 13.80 5.39
N SER A 40 -12.47 13.33 4.29
CA SER A 40 -12.88 11.93 4.13
C SER A 40 -11.68 11.00 3.92
N LEU A 41 -11.81 9.73 4.33
CA LEU A 41 -10.73 8.75 4.15
C LEU A 41 -10.77 8.08 2.78
N ALA A 42 -11.99 7.80 2.30
CA ALA A 42 -12.26 7.33 0.95
C ALA A 42 -13.24 8.28 0.25
N LEU A 43 -13.16 8.36 -1.07
CA LEU A 43 -13.93 9.28 -1.89
C LEU A 43 -14.71 8.50 -2.93
N THR A 44 -15.97 8.88 -3.14
CA THR A 44 -16.75 8.47 -4.30
C THR A 44 -17.09 9.70 -5.13
N PRO A 45 -17.36 9.57 -6.44
CA PRO A 45 -17.87 10.68 -7.23
C PRO A 45 -19.09 11.35 -6.59
N ASP A 46 -20.05 10.57 -6.08
CA ASP A 46 -21.24 11.09 -5.39
C ASP A 46 -20.88 11.90 -4.14
N LEU A 47 -20.03 11.38 -3.26
CA LEU A 47 -19.58 12.12 -2.06
C LEU A 47 -18.90 13.43 -2.46
N LEU A 48 -18.02 13.39 -3.47
CA LEU A 48 -17.25 14.55 -3.87
C LEU A 48 -18.11 15.61 -4.58
N TYR A 49 -19.10 15.23 -5.38
CA TYR A 49 -20.09 16.16 -5.92
C TYR A 49 -20.97 16.76 -4.83
N ARG A 50 -21.30 16.01 -3.76
CA ARG A 50 -22.04 16.57 -2.63
C ARG A 50 -21.20 17.53 -1.80
N LEU A 51 -19.91 17.23 -1.59
CA LEU A 51 -18.97 18.18 -1.00
C LEU A 51 -18.89 19.45 -1.85
N TRP A 52 -18.71 19.30 -3.17
CA TRP A 52 -18.72 20.43 -4.08
C TRP A 52 -20.01 21.27 -3.96
N ALA A 53 -21.18 20.64 -3.95
CA ALA A 53 -22.46 21.35 -3.90
C ALA A 53 -22.68 22.11 -2.58
N ASN A 54 -22.23 21.56 -1.44
CA ASN A 54 -22.48 22.14 -0.11
C ASN A 54 -21.43 23.16 0.32
N PHE A 55 -20.21 23.08 -0.22
CA PHE A 55 -19.05 23.86 0.27
C PHE A 55 -18.53 24.86 -0.79
N GLN A 56 -19.43 25.67 -1.37
CA GLN A 56 -19.11 26.71 -2.35
C GLN A 56 -18.69 28.07 -1.75
N ARG A 57 -18.80 28.21 -0.43
CA ARG A 57 -18.47 29.44 0.29
C ARG A 57 -17.55 29.12 1.45
N ASP A 58 -16.65 30.03 1.78
CA ASP A 58 -15.82 29.98 2.99
C ASP A 58 -16.66 30.26 4.26
N ILE A 59 -16.04 30.17 5.44
CA ILE A 59 -16.75 30.37 6.73
C ILE A 59 -17.23 31.81 6.93
N ASN A 60 -16.70 32.76 6.15
CA ASN A 60 -17.09 34.16 6.15
C ASN A 60 -18.15 34.47 5.08
N GLY A 61 -18.66 33.45 4.38
CA GLY A 61 -19.69 33.56 3.35
C GLY A 61 -19.17 34.00 1.97
N LYS A 62 -17.86 34.15 1.78
CA LYS A 62 -17.27 34.52 0.49
C LYS A 62 -17.23 33.32 -0.46
N VAL A 63 -17.55 33.56 -1.73
CA VAL A 63 -17.63 32.50 -2.75
C VAL A 63 -16.24 31.99 -3.11
N LEU A 64 -16.08 30.66 -3.13
CA LEU A 64 -14.84 29.96 -3.47
C LEU A 64 -14.70 29.68 -4.98
N ASN A 65 -15.81 29.80 -5.73
CA ASN A 65 -15.89 29.60 -7.18
C ASN A 65 -15.35 28.22 -7.63
N ILE A 66 -15.67 27.15 -6.90
CA ILE A 66 -15.20 25.80 -7.23
C ILE A 66 -16.01 25.31 -8.44
N PRO A 67 -15.39 25.09 -9.61
CA PRO A 67 -16.13 24.64 -10.78
C PRO A 67 -16.52 23.17 -10.63
N TRP A 68 -17.65 22.77 -11.20
CA TRP A 68 -18.15 21.38 -11.10
C TRP A 68 -17.15 20.35 -11.64
N ILE A 69 -16.36 20.73 -12.66
CA ILE A 69 -15.30 19.88 -13.25
C ILE A 69 -14.16 19.59 -12.26
N ALA A 70 -14.01 20.38 -11.20
CA ALA A 70 -12.98 20.16 -10.17
C ALA A 70 -13.09 18.79 -9.50
N VAL A 71 -14.29 18.21 -9.47
CA VAL A 71 -14.52 16.85 -8.97
C VAL A 71 -13.75 15.82 -9.81
N ALA A 72 -13.94 15.84 -11.14
CA ALA A 72 -13.25 14.93 -12.03
C ALA A 72 -11.74 15.22 -12.08
N ASP A 73 -11.36 16.50 -12.13
CA ASP A 73 -9.96 16.92 -12.14
C ASP A 73 -9.22 16.44 -10.88
N LEU A 74 -9.87 16.46 -9.71
CA LEU A 74 -9.30 15.96 -8.45
C LEU A 74 -9.17 14.44 -8.46
N LEU A 75 -10.24 13.70 -8.77
CA LEU A 75 -10.24 12.23 -8.76
C LEU A 75 -9.22 11.63 -9.74
N LEU A 76 -9.01 12.29 -10.89
CA LEU A 76 -8.08 11.87 -11.93
C LEU A 76 -6.68 12.52 -11.81
N SER A 77 -6.44 13.30 -10.75
CA SER A 77 -5.13 13.87 -10.46
C SER A 77 -4.19 12.86 -9.80
N ASN A 78 -2.92 13.21 -9.69
CA ASN A 78 -1.93 12.46 -8.91
C ASN A 78 -2.05 12.67 -7.39
N LEU A 79 -3.14 13.28 -6.91
CA LEU A 79 -3.47 13.37 -5.48
C LEU A 79 -4.30 12.18 -5.01
N CYS A 80 -5.00 11.52 -5.92
CA CYS A 80 -5.89 10.39 -5.64
C CYS A 80 -5.47 9.14 -6.43
N ASP A 81 -5.71 7.98 -5.84
CA ASP A 81 -5.62 6.68 -6.47
C ASP A 81 -7.00 6.02 -6.47
N GLU A 82 -7.39 5.36 -7.57
CA GLU A 82 -8.60 4.54 -7.63
C GLU A 82 -8.31 3.19 -6.95
N VAL A 83 -9.01 2.92 -5.85
CA VAL A 83 -8.82 1.73 -5.00
C VAL A 83 -9.97 0.72 -5.11
N GLY A 84 -11.03 1.07 -5.84
CA GLY A 84 -12.18 0.22 -6.12
C GLY A 84 -13.10 0.88 -7.14
N CYS A 85 -14.15 0.17 -7.58
CA CYS A 85 -15.11 0.73 -8.53
C CYS A 85 -15.76 1.99 -7.93
N GLU A 86 -15.53 3.14 -8.57
CA GLU A 86 -16.00 4.45 -8.08
C GLU A 86 -15.51 4.81 -6.66
N LEU A 87 -14.41 4.18 -6.21
CA LEU A 87 -13.83 4.39 -4.89
C LEU A 87 -12.38 4.83 -5.03
N TYR A 88 -12.09 6.00 -4.51
CA TYR A 88 -10.79 6.67 -4.60
C TYR A 88 -10.25 6.94 -3.20
N GLN A 89 -8.94 7.04 -3.09
CA GLN A 89 -8.26 7.42 -1.85
C GLN A 89 -7.17 8.44 -2.15
N MET A 90 -7.03 9.45 -1.29
CA MET A 90 -5.89 10.34 -1.36
C MET A 90 -4.65 9.65 -0.77
N ASP A 91 -3.49 9.88 -1.38
CA ASP A 91 -2.21 9.53 -0.76
C ASP A 91 -2.14 10.10 0.66
N LEU A 92 -1.69 9.30 1.64
CA LEU A 92 -1.76 9.65 3.06
C LEU A 92 -1.08 10.98 3.38
N GLU A 93 0.11 11.20 2.82
CA GLU A 93 0.89 12.40 3.12
C GLU A 93 0.30 13.63 2.43
N VAL A 94 -0.28 13.45 1.23
CA VAL A 94 -1.09 14.47 0.56
C VAL A 94 -2.33 14.82 1.38
N ARG A 95 -3.09 13.82 1.84
CA ARG A 95 -4.28 13.99 2.66
C ARG A 95 -3.95 14.76 3.94
N ASN A 96 -2.92 14.35 4.66
CA ASN A 96 -2.49 15.00 5.91
C ASN A 96 -2.06 16.46 5.66
N LEU A 97 -1.31 16.71 4.59
CA LEU A 97 -0.92 18.08 4.22
C LEU A 97 -2.12 18.96 3.90
N LEU A 98 -3.08 18.45 3.12
CA LEU A 98 -4.30 19.18 2.75
C LEU A 98 -5.22 19.44 3.95
N LEU A 99 -5.36 18.47 4.85
CA LEU A 99 -6.09 18.62 6.12
C LEU A 99 -5.46 19.68 7.02
N LYS A 100 -4.13 19.65 7.16
CA LYS A 100 -3.41 20.67 7.90
C LYS A 100 -3.63 22.06 7.30
N GLN A 101 -3.56 22.18 5.97
CA GLN A 101 -3.84 23.44 5.28
C GLN A 101 -5.29 23.89 5.45
N LEU A 102 -6.25 22.96 5.47
CA LEU A 102 -7.66 23.26 5.77
C LEU A 102 -7.82 23.84 7.19
N GLN A 103 -7.14 23.27 8.18
CA GLN A 103 -7.20 23.72 9.57
C GLN A 103 -6.49 25.07 9.80
N GLU A 104 -5.41 25.34 9.07
CA GLU A 104 -4.61 26.56 9.22
C GLU A 104 -5.14 27.75 8.38
N ASP A 105 -5.97 27.54 7.36
CA ASP A 105 -6.49 28.62 6.51
C ASP A 105 -7.64 29.38 7.20
N GLU A 106 -7.53 30.70 7.28
CA GLU A 106 -8.53 31.62 7.85
C GLU A 106 -9.90 31.56 7.16
N LYS A 107 -9.97 31.04 5.93
CA LYS A 107 -11.23 30.79 5.21
C LYS A 107 -11.99 29.57 5.75
N PHE A 108 -11.35 28.70 6.51
CA PHE A 108 -11.88 27.39 6.88
C PHE A 108 -11.76 27.09 8.37
N GLY A 109 -10.54 26.81 8.84
CA GLY A 109 -10.25 26.51 10.23
C GLY A 109 -11.10 25.39 10.85
N GLN A 110 -11.16 25.41 12.18
CA GLN A 110 -11.92 24.42 12.95
C GLN A 110 -13.43 24.47 12.64
N GLN A 111 -13.98 25.64 12.32
CA GLN A 111 -15.40 25.75 11.97
C GLN A 111 -15.72 24.89 10.73
N ARG A 112 -14.89 24.96 9.68
CA ARG A 112 -15.10 24.13 8.48
C ARG A 112 -14.98 22.64 8.78
N ILE A 113 -14.05 22.24 9.67
CA ILE A 113 -13.92 20.85 10.12
C ILE A 113 -15.22 20.35 10.76
N ASN A 114 -15.85 21.17 11.60
CA ASN A 114 -17.12 20.82 12.23
C ASN A 114 -18.23 20.66 11.19
N GLU A 115 -18.33 21.58 10.23
CA GLU A 115 -19.32 21.52 9.15
C GLU A 115 -19.11 20.29 8.24
N LEU A 116 -17.86 19.94 7.92
CA LEU A 116 -17.53 18.73 7.15
C LEU A 116 -17.84 17.45 7.94
N SER A 117 -17.62 17.45 9.25
CA SER A 117 -17.98 16.36 10.15
C SER A 117 -19.50 16.14 10.15
N ASP A 118 -20.29 17.18 10.39
CA ASP A 118 -21.75 17.12 10.40
C ASP A 118 -22.29 16.64 9.05
N PHE A 119 -21.77 17.20 7.96
CA PHE A 119 -22.10 16.78 6.60
C PHE A 119 -21.78 15.30 6.37
N LEU A 120 -20.58 14.83 6.74
CA LEU A 120 -20.15 13.46 6.50
C LEU A 120 -20.98 12.47 7.31
N LEU A 121 -21.28 12.79 8.57
CA LEU A 121 -22.13 11.99 9.44
C LEU A 121 -23.56 11.90 8.91
N GLU A 122 -24.12 12.99 8.40
CA GLU A 122 -25.43 12.98 7.74
C GLU A 122 -25.41 12.14 6.45
N TYR A 123 -24.38 12.33 5.62
CA TYR A 123 -24.20 11.61 4.36
C TYR A 123 -24.16 10.09 4.52
N VAL A 124 -23.58 9.59 5.61
CA VAL A 124 -23.45 8.16 5.89
C VAL A 124 -24.57 7.59 6.76
N ARG A 125 -25.43 8.42 7.36
CA ARG A 125 -26.45 7.99 8.33
C ARG A 125 -27.30 6.82 7.84
N GLN A 126 -27.87 6.93 6.63
CA GLN A 126 -28.69 5.86 6.06
C GLN A 126 -27.84 4.66 5.61
N LYS A 127 -26.61 4.91 5.13
CA LYS A 127 -25.69 3.88 4.65
C LYS A 127 -25.21 2.95 5.78
N LEU A 128 -25.13 3.44 7.02
CA LEU A 128 -24.85 2.63 8.20
C LEU A 128 -25.89 1.51 8.43
N GLN A 129 -27.11 1.70 7.92
CA GLN A 129 -28.22 0.73 8.03
C GLN A 129 -28.43 -0.07 6.73
N SER A 130 -27.52 0.04 5.75
CA SER A 130 -27.62 -0.69 4.49
C SER A 130 -27.57 -2.19 4.72
N ASP A 131 -28.30 -2.99 3.92
CA ASP A 131 -28.16 -4.45 3.94
C ASP A 131 -26.84 -4.91 3.27
N ASP A 132 -26.25 -4.06 2.42
CA ASP A 132 -24.97 -4.27 1.77
C ASP A 132 -23.79 -4.04 2.75
N PRO A 133 -22.97 -5.08 3.05
CA PRO A 133 -21.81 -4.96 3.93
C PRO A 133 -20.76 -3.94 3.50
N ASP A 134 -20.47 -3.83 2.21
CA ASP A 134 -19.43 -2.91 1.70
C ASP A 134 -19.86 -1.45 1.90
N ILE A 135 -21.15 -1.18 1.69
CA ILE A 135 -21.75 0.14 1.95
C ILE A 135 -21.70 0.46 3.45
N ARG A 136 -22.01 -0.51 4.32
CA ARG A 136 -21.92 -0.32 5.78
C ARG A 136 -20.50 -0.07 6.23
N ASP A 137 -19.52 -0.81 5.72
CA ASP A 137 -18.11 -0.67 6.12
C ASP A 137 -17.52 0.67 5.67
N PHE A 138 -17.86 1.11 4.45
CA PHE A 138 -17.57 2.45 3.98
C PHE A 138 -18.18 3.51 4.90
N ALA A 139 -19.48 3.38 5.20
CA ALA A 139 -20.21 4.32 6.05
C ALA A 139 -19.63 4.39 7.47
N GLN A 140 -19.30 3.24 8.05
CA GLN A 140 -18.76 3.12 9.40
C GLN A 140 -17.37 3.78 9.51
N THR A 141 -16.52 3.54 8.52
CA THR A 141 -15.18 4.16 8.44
C THR A 141 -15.27 5.68 8.41
N GLN A 142 -16.13 6.21 7.54
CA GLN A 142 -16.36 7.66 7.44
C GLN A 142 -17.02 8.24 8.69
N SER A 143 -17.90 7.48 9.36
CA SER A 143 -18.50 7.88 10.63
C SER A 143 -17.45 8.09 11.71
N TRP A 144 -16.47 7.19 11.84
CA TRP A 144 -15.38 7.37 12.80
C TRP A 144 -14.49 8.56 12.48
N ILE A 145 -14.23 8.83 11.19
CA ILE A 145 -13.53 10.06 10.76
C ILE A 145 -14.31 11.30 11.20
N GLY A 146 -15.60 11.37 10.86
CA GLY A 146 -16.46 12.48 11.24
C GLY A 146 -16.45 12.71 12.75
N LEU A 147 -16.65 11.65 13.54
CA LEU A 147 -16.65 11.72 14.99
C LEU A 147 -15.28 12.06 15.60
N ALA A 148 -14.16 11.61 15.02
CA ALA A 148 -12.87 11.81 15.65
C ALA A 148 -12.51 13.29 15.81
N TYR A 149 -12.82 14.11 14.79
CA TYR A 149 -12.48 15.53 14.80
C TYR A 149 -13.42 16.42 15.64
N THR A 150 -14.63 15.95 15.95
CA THR A 150 -15.64 16.76 16.68
C THR A 150 -16.07 16.16 18.02
N GLN A 151 -15.98 14.84 18.15
CA GLN A 151 -16.43 14.04 19.29
C GLN A 151 -15.45 12.89 19.58
N PRO A 152 -14.16 13.17 19.88
CA PRO A 152 -13.11 12.16 19.97
C PRO A 152 -13.40 11.07 21.01
N SER A 153 -14.10 11.41 22.11
CA SER A 153 -14.58 10.43 23.10
C SER A 153 -15.52 9.38 22.52
N LYS A 154 -16.47 9.83 21.69
CA LYS A 154 -17.43 8.95 21.03
C LYS A 154 -16.73 8.10 19.97
N ALA A 155 -15.85 8.69 19.17
CA ALA A 155 -15.03 7.96 18.20
C ALA A 155 -14.18 6.88 18.87
N ALA A 156 -13.48 7.23 19.94
CA ALA A 156 -12.65 6.28 20.69
C ALA A 156 -13.48 5.13 21.28
N ARG A 157 -14.67 5.42 21.82
CA ARG A 157 -15.60 4.40 22.32
C ARG A 157 -16.09 3.48 21.22
N GLU A 158 -16.46 4.01 20.05
CA GLU A 158 -16.93 3.21 18.93
C GLU A 158 -15.81 2.34 18.34
N LEU A 159 -14.61 2.88 18.17
CA LEU A 159 -13.44 2.11 17.73
C LEU A 159 -13.08 1.01 18.74
N ALA A 160 -13.08 1.32 20.03
CA ALA A 160 -12.84 0.33 21.07
C ALA A 160 -13.92 -0.76 21.07
N LEU A 161 -15.19 -0.40 20.90
CA LEU A 161 -16.28 -1.35 20.76
C LEU A 161 -16.10 -2.25 19.53
N SER A 162 -15.65 -1.70 18.40
CA SER A 162 -15.32 -2.50 17.21
C SER A 162 -14.21 -3.48 17.48
N PHE A 163 -13.07 -3.03 18.04
CA PHE A 163 -11.99 -3.92 18.45
C PHE A 163 -12.46 -5.03 19.40
N SER A 164 -13.36 -4.72 20.35
CA SER A 164 -13.85 -5.71 21.30
C SER A 164 -14.67 -6.84 20.68
N LYS A 165 -15.21 -6.64 19.47
CA LYS A 165 -16.00 -7.64 18.74
C LYS A 165 -15.15 -8.47 17.78
N LEU A 166 -13.90 -8.10 17.55
CA LEU A 166 -13.03 -8.81 16.60
C LEU A 166 -12.58 -10.15 17.14
N ASN A 167 -12.46 -11.12 16.23
CA ASN A 167 -11.84 -12.40 16.52
C ASN A 167 -10.32 -12.24 16.47
N GLU A 168 -9.61 -12.65 17.53
CA GLU A 168 -8.13 -12.59 17.58
C GLU A 168 -7.46 -13.37 16.43
N LYS A 169 -8.15 -14.33 15.82
CA LYS A 169 -7.67 -15.10 14.67
C LYS A 169 -7.84 -14.36 13.33
N ASP A 170 -8.66 -13.31 13.28
CA ASP A 170 -8.87 -12.49 12.09
C ASP A 170 -7.81 -11.38 12.03
N THR A 171 -6.61 -11.77 11.64
CA THR A 171 -5.44 -10.88 11.63
C THR A 171 -5.55 -9.78 10.57
N ALA A 172 -6.26 -10.00 9.46
CA ALA A 172 -6.60 -8.96 8.48
C ALA A 172 -7.39 -7.84 9.14
N GLU A 173 -8.48 -8.21 9.81
CA GLU A 173 -9.39 -7.23 10.36
C GLU A 173 -8.74 -6.44 11.51
N LEU A 174 -7.90 -7.09 12.32
CA LEU A 174 -7.06 -6.41 13.31
C LEU A 174 -6.11 -5.39 12.67
N VAL A 175 -5.44 -5.73 11.57
CA VAL A 175 -4.54 -4.81 10.85
C VAL A 175 -5.30 -3.66 10.20
N ARG A 176 -6.47 -3.95 9.60
CA ARG A 176 -7.34 -2.95 9.00
C ARG A 176 -7.78 -1.93 10.06
N MET A 177 -8.31 -2.42 11.18
CA MET A 177 -8.81 -1.57 12.25
C MET A 177 -7.70 -0.78 12.94
N ALA A 178 -6.52 -1.38 13.11
CA ALA A 178 -5.36 -0.68 13.62
C ALA A 178 -4.89 0.45 12.67
N SER A 179 -4.82 0.19 11.36
CA SER A 179 -4.39 1.20 10.38
C SER A 179 -5.35 2.39 10.32
N LEU A 180 -6.65 2.13 10.41
CA LEU A 180 -7.66 3.17 10.48
C LEU A 180 -7.52 4.03 11.74
N THR A 181 -7.33 3.38 12.89
CA THR A 181 -7.12 4.06 14.17
C THR A 181 -5.83 4.87 14.17
N GLU A 182 -4.77 4.37 13.55
CA GLU A 182 -3.50 5.09 13.37
C GLU A 182 -3.62 6.30 12.43
N THR A 183 -4.59 6.31 11.52
CA THR A 183 -4.90 7.48 10.68
C THR A 183 -5.54 8.62 11.49
N LEU A 184 -6.09 8.29 12.65
CA LEU A 184 -6.78 9.21 13.56
C LEU A 184 -5.92 9.63 14.76
N VAL A 185 -4.59 9.47 14.68
CA VAL A 185 -3.66 9.78 15.79
C VAL A 185 -3.81 11.20 16.32
N GLU A 186 -3.89 12.18 15.44
CA GLU A 186 -4.03 13.59 15.84
C GLU A 186 -5.36 13.87 16.55
N PRO A 187 -6.54 13.57 15.95
CA PRO A 187 -7.82 13.79 16.64
C PRO A 187 -8.03 12.91 17.88
N LEU A 188 -7.35 11.75 17.99
CA LEU A 188 -7.44 10.85 19.15
C LEU A 188 -6.24 10.95 20.10
N ALA A 189 -5.49 12.06 20.09
CA ALA A 189 -4.28 12.22 20.89
C ALA A 189 -4.51 12.02 22.40
N GLU A 190 -5.69 12.34 22.93
CA GLU A 190 -6.05 12.13 24.34
C GLU A 190 -6.36 10.65 24.69
N TYR A 191 -6.56 9.80 23.68
CA TYR A 191 -6.90 8.38 23.82
C TYR A 191 -5.69 7.49 23.52
N GLN A 192 -4.52 7.83 24.07
CA GLN A 192 -3.28 7.05 23.90
C GLN A 192 -3.45 5.54 24.16
N PRO A 193 -4.22 5.08 25.17
CA PRO A 193 -4.46 3.64 25.34
C PRO A 193 -5.07 2.95 24.12
N LEU A 194 -5.96 3.62 23.39
CA LEU A 194 -6.54 3.10 22.15
C LEU A 194 -5.50 3.02 21.03
N LEU A 195 -4.69 4.08 20.86
CA LEU A 195 -3.65 4.14 19.82
C LEU A 195 -2.56 3.08 20.07
N ILE A 196 -2.15 2.91 21.32
CA ILE A 196 -1.18 1.87 21.72
C ILE A 196 -1.79 0.48 21.55
N TYR A 197 -3.05 0.28 21.93
CA TYR A 197 -3.74 -0.98 21.72
C TYR A 197 -3.83 -1.34 20.23
N ALA A 198 -4.25 -0.39 19.39
CA ALA A 198 -4.32 -0.57 17.94
C ALA A 198 -2.94 -0.97 17.36
N ARG A 199 -1.87 -0.27 17.75
CA ARG A 199 -0.50 -0.63 17.36
C ARG A 199 -0.11 -2.03 17.86
N GLY A 200 -0.47 -2.37 19.10
CA GLY A 200 -0.30 -3.70 19.66
C GLY A 200 -1.01 -4.76 18.82
N MET A 201 -2.27 -4.57 18.46
CA MET A 201 -3.02 -5.53 17.63
C MET A 201 -2.42 -5.69 16.23
N ARG A 202 -1.92 -4.61 15.63
CA ARG A 202 -1.17 -4.67 14.37
C ARG A 202 0.11 -5.48 14.49
N THR A 203 0.88 -5.29 15.56
CA THR A 203 2.11 -6.04 15.84
C THR A 203 1.80 -7.52 16.11
N PHE A 204 0.70 -7.80 16.81
CA PHE A 204 0.21 -9.15 17.09
C PHE A 204 -0.17 -9.88 15.82
N ALA A 205 -0.94 -9.23 14.95
CA ALA A 205 -1.32 -9.77 13.66
C ALA A 205 -0.13 -10.08 12.74
N ARG A 206 1.04 -9.49 13.00
CA ARG A 206 2.31 -9.75 12.28
C ARG A 206 3.16 -10.86 12.92
N GLY A 207 2.71 -11.45 14.01
CA GLY A 207 3.40 -12.54 14.71
C GLY A 207 4.50 -12.11 15.69
N ASP A 208 4.69 -10.81 15.92
CA ASP A 208 5.69 -10.30 16.87
C ASP A 208 5.11 -10.27 18.30
N LEU A 209 5.21 -11.39 19.00
CA LEU A 209 4.65 -11.55 20.35
C LEU A 209 5.41 -10.75 21.42
N GLU A 210 6.71 -10.51 21.25
CA GLU A 210 7.52 -9.74 22.21
C GLU A 210 7.16 -8.26 22.14
N GLY A 211 7.18 -7.69 20.93
CA GLY A 211 6.83 -6.28 20.72
C GLY A 211 5.40 -5.94 21.17
N VAL A 212 4.46 -6.87 21.02
CA VAL A 212 3.09 -6.72 21.53
C VAL A 212 3.05 -6.70 23.05
N THR A 213 3.79 -7.59 23.70
CA THR A 213 3.78 -7.70 25.16
C THR A 213 4.30 -6.40 25.78
N ASP A 214 5.37 -5.85 25.22
CA ASP A 214 5.92 -4.55 25.64
C ASP A 214 4.93 -3.40 25.42
N LEU A 215 4.31 -3.35 24.23
CA LEU A 215 3.33 -2.31 23.89
C LEU A 215 2.11 -2.34 24.81
N LEU A 216 1.48 -3.51 24.95
CA LEU A 216 0.24 -3.66 25.71
C LEU A 216 0.48 -3.57 27.22
N GLY A 217 1.67 -3.95 27.70
CA GLY A 217 2.07 -3.78 29.10
C GLY A 217 2.02 -2.33 29.57
N ASN A 218 2.31 -1.36 28.69
CA ASN A 218 2.28 0.06 29.02
C ASN A 218 0.88 0.65 29.24
N VAL A 219 -0.16 -0.05 28.80
CA VAL A 219 -1.56 0.40 28.88
C VAL A 219 -2.46 -0.54 29.67
N LEU A 220 -1.84 -1.54 30.31
CA LEU A 220 -2.52 -2.50 31.16
C LEU A 220 -2.88 -1.84 32.50
N GLY A 221 -4.16 -1.84 32.85
CA GLY A 221 -4.64 -1.37 34.15
C GLY A 221 -4.30 -2.34 35.28
N GLU A 222 -4.47 -1.90 36.53
CA GLU A 222 -4.23 -2.71 37.74
C GLU A 222 -5.09 -3.98 37.80
N ASP A 223 -6.24 -3.98 37.11
CA ASP A 223 -7.13 -5.13 36.98
C ASP A 223 -6.74 -6.09 35.84
N ASN A 224 -5.55 -5.91 35.25
CA ASN A 224 -5.06 -6.63 34.08
C ASN A 224 -5.99 -6.50 32.85
N LEU A 225 -6.70 -5.37 32.74
CA LEU A 225 -7.54 -5.05 31.59
C LEU A 225 -7.04 -3.77 30.92
N ILE A 226 -7.22 -3.69 29.60
CA ILE A 226 -7.02 -2.44 28.85
C ILE A 226 -8.40 -1.82 28.66
N LYS A 227 -8.63 -0.64 29.25
CA LYS A 227 -9.92 0.06 29.18
C LYS A 227 -9.79 1.33 28.35
N VAL A 228 -10.67 1.49 27.38
CA VAL A 228 -10.76 2.68 26.52
C VAL A 228 -12.19 3.17 26.50
N ALA A 229 -12.42 4.42 26.93
CA ALA A 229 -13.74 5.07 26.88
C ALA A 229 -14.89 4.18 27.43
N GLY A 230 -14.62 3.46 28.51
CA GLY A 230 -15.58 2.54 29.16
C GLY A 230 -15.71 1.15 28.54
N ILE A 231 -14.93 0.82 27.51
CA ILE A 231 -14.88 -0.50 26.88
C ILE A 231 -13.62 -1.25 27.32
N SER A 232 -13.78 -2.49 27.79
CA SER A 232 -12.65 -3.39 28.06
C SER A 232 -12.25 -4.09 26.77
N LEU A 233 -10.99 -3.94 26.38
CA LEU A 233 -10.45 -4.49 25.15
C LEU A 233 -9.86 -5.89 25.38
N PRO A 234 -10.09 -6.85 24.46
CA PRO A 234 -9.58 -8.20 24.59
C PRO A 234 -8.06 -8.20 24.42
N ILE A 235 -7.37 -8.99 25.25
CA ILE A 235 -5.94 -9.25 25.12
C ILE A 235 -5.81 -10.68 24.59
N PRO A 236 -5.09 -10.91 23.47
CA PRO A 236 -4.93 -12.25 22.93
C PRO A 236 -4.35 -13.22 23.95
N LYS A 237 -4.83 -14.47 23.95
CA LYS A 237 -4.47 -15.46 24.99
C LYS A 237 -2.96 -15.65 25.14
N GLN A 238 -2.24 -15.72 24.02
CA GLN A 238 -0.79 -15.90 23.98
C GLN A 238 -0.04 -14.74 24.66
N ILE A 239 -0.62 -13.55 24.64
CA ILE A 239 -0.06 -12.36 25.28
C ILE A 239 -0.48 -12.31 26.75
N LYS A 240 -1.73 -12.66 27.04
CA LYS A 240 -2.24 -12.71 28.41
C LYS A 240 -1.44 -13.67 29.30
N GLU A 241 -1.00 -14.80 28.76
CA GLU A 241 -0.12 -15.75 29.45
C GLU A 241 1.26 -15.15 29.77
N LYS A 242 1.81 -14.33 28.87
CA LYS A 242 3.09 -13.63 29.05
C LYS A 242 3.01 -12.41 29.98
N LEU A 243 1.86 -11.74 30.01
CA LEU A 243 1.56 -10.62 30.92
C LEU A 243 1.18 -11.10 32.33
N SER A 244 0.79 -12.37 32.49
CA SER A 244 0.50 -12.96 33.80
C SER A 244 1.80 -13.21 34.58
N PRO A 245 1.86 -12.95 35.89
CA PRO A 245 3.10 -13.01 36.65
C PRO A 245 3.54 -14.46 36.90
N VAL A 246 4.32 -15.03 35.98
CA VAL A 246 5.16 -16.19 36.27
C VAL A 246 6.61 -15.73 36.33
N SER A 247 7.13 -15.71 37.56
CA SER A 247 8.52 -15.43 37.97
C SER A 247 9.08 -14.04 37.63
N LYS A 248 9.01 -13.11 38.59
CA LYS A 248 10.04 -12.07 38.73
C LYS A 248 11.36 -12.74 39.13
N PRO A 249 12.47 -12.57 38.40
CA PRO A 249 13.80 -12.72 38.98
C PRO A 249 14.11 -11.47 39.81
N SER A 250 14.64 -11.68 41.02
CA SER A 250 14.96 -10.64 41.98
C SER A 250 16.11 -9.73 41.54
N ALA A 251 15.97 -8.44 41.88
CA ALA A 251 17.01 -7.44 42.16
C ALA A 251 17.88 -6.98 40.97
N LYS A 252 18.10 -5.69 40.70
CA LYS A 252 18.21 -4.52 41.58
C LYS A 252 17.73 -3.27 40.86
N SER A 253 16.97 -2.43 41.56
CA SER A 253 16.74 -1.02 41.22
C SER A 253 17.41 -0.15 42.29
N PRO A 254 18.09 0.95 41.95
CA PRO A 254 18.25 2.06 42.88
C PRO A 254 17.01 2.97 42.79
N LEU A 255 16.48 3.29 43.97
CA LEU A 255 15.40 4.25 44.22
C LEU A 255 15.73 5.64 43.68
N ILE A 256 14.72 6.38 43.21
CA ILE A 256 14.52 7.79 43.60
C ILE A 256 13.02 8.02 43.88
N ILE A 257 12.76 8.51 45.10
CA ILE A 257 11.48 8.90 45.70
C ILE A 257 11.07 10.31 45.19
N TRP A 258 9.78 10.64 45.37
CA TRP A 258 9.13 11.95 45.67
C TRP A 258 7.87 12.04 44.79
N GLY A 259 6.66 12.34 45.26
CA GLY A 259 6.14 12.87 46.51
C GLY A 259 4.79 13.54 46.16
N ARG A 260 3.75 13.30 46.97
CA ARG A 260 2.38 13.82 46.76
C ARG A 260 2.34 15.34 46.88
N ILE A 261 1.66 16.06 45.99
CA ILE A 261 1.00 17.36 46.31
C ILE A 261 -0.38 17.42 45.63
N ALA A 262 -1.34 17.91 46.41
CA ALA A 262 -2.76 18.04 46.12
C ALA A 262 -3.12 19.31 45.32
N ALA A 263 -4.32 19.24 44.76
CA ALA A 263 -5.16 20.26 44.11
C ALA A 263 -4.87 21.76 44.34
N THR A 264 -4.97 22.56 43.28
CA THR A 264 -5.78 23.81 43.22
C THR A 264 -6.06 24.21 41.75
N LEU A 265 -7.32 24.56 41.43
CA LEU A 265 -7.72 25.19 40.16
C LEU A 265 -7.25 26.66 40.13
N LEU A 266 -6.70 27.13 39.00
CA LEU A 266 -6.98 28.47 38.45
C LEU A 266 -6.47 28.60 36.99
N THR A 267 -7.41 29.03 36.15
CA THR A 267 -7.41 29.61 34.80
C THR A 267 -6.11 29.99 34.09
N THR A 268 -6.21 29.92 32.75
CA THR A 268 -5.37 30.47 31.67
C THR A 268 -4.20 29.61 31.15
N THR A 269 -4.38 29.23 29.89
CA THR A 269 -3.45 28.81 28.84
C THR A 269 -1.97 28.77 29.23
N LEU A 270 -1.41 27.56 29.36
CA LEU A 270 0.03 27.36 29.38
C LEU A 270 0.39 26.17 28.48
N ILE A 271 1.17 26.47 27.45
CA ILE A 271 1.93 25.53 26.63
C ILE A 271 2.84 24.74 27.58
N ILE A 272 2.63 23.42 27.70
CA ILE A 272 3.55 22.55 28.44
C ILE A 272 4.47 21.87 27.42
N SER A 273 5.67 22.43 27.30
CA SER A 273 6.86 21.70 26.86
C SER A 273 7.40 20.90 28.04
N ILE A 274 7.59 19.58 27.89
CA ILE A 274 8.43 18.80 28.79
C ILE A 274 9.79 18.63 28.11
N TYR A 275 10.78 19.35 28.63
CA TYR A 275 12.20 19.20 28.34
C TYR A 275 12.79 18.09 29.22
N ILE A 276 13.47 17.12 28.62
CA ILE A 276 14.52 16.33 29.30
C ILE A 276 15.84 16.82 28.69
N SER A 277 16.70 17.39 29.54
CA SER A 277 18.04 17.85 29.16
C SER A 277 19.02 16.67 29.11
N THR A 278 19.56 16.39 27.92
CA THR A 278 20.92 15.84 27.77
C THR A 278 21.69 16.68 26.76
N PRO A 279 22.98 16.99 27.00
CA PRO A 279 23.79 17.71 26.03
C PRO A 279 24.10 16.77 24.86
N GLU A 280 23.92 17.29 23.65
CA GLU A 280 24.03 16.62 22.34
C GLU A 280 22.76 15.88 21.86
N GLY A 281 21.98 16.59 21.04
CA GLY A 281 21.32 16.07 19.84
C GLY A 281 20.30 14.93 20.01
N GLN A 282 19.02 15.29 19.99
CA GLN A 282 17.85 14.39 19.96
C GLN A 282 18.05 13.15 19.06
N SER A 283 17.86 11.97 19.64
CA SER A 283 17.66 10.71 18.91
C SER A 283 16.33 10.08 19.31
N PHE A 284 15.37 10.06 18.38
CA PHE A 284 14.19 9.22 18.47
C PHE A 284 14.50 7.86 17.86
N ILE A 285 14.31 6.79 18.64
CA ILE A 285 14.32 5.42 18.15
C ILE A 285 13.00 5.20 17.42
N ASN A 286 13.04 5.02 16.09
CA ASN A 286 11.88 4.60 15.31
C ASN A 286 12.26 3.58 14.23
N SER A 287 11.55 2.44 14.29
CA SER A 287 11.63 1.30 13.38
C SER A 287 11.00 1.61 12.00
N PRO A 288 11.49 1.05 10.88
CA PRO A 288 11.12 1.47 9.52
C PRO A 288 9.73 1.03 9.00
N ALA A 289 8.78 0.63 9.86
CA ALA A 289 7.63 -0.19 9.44
C ALA A 289 6.28 0.53 9.23
N THR A 290 6.24 1.87 9.17
CA THR A 290 4.98 2.64 9.26
C THR A 290 4.48 3.31 7.97
N GLN A 291 5.11 3.05 6.81
CA GLN A 291 4.73 3.76 5.58
C GLN A 291 4.00 2.92 4.51
N ASN A 292 3.70 1.64 4.80
CA ASN A 292 2.93 0.74 3.91
C ASN A 292 1.56 0.35 4.50
N GLY A 293 1.00 1.17 5.40
CA GLY A 293 -0.18 0.79 6.20
C GLY A 293 -1.52 0.87 5.48
N LEU A 294 -1.74 1.84 4.59
CA LEU A 294 -3.05 2.06 3.98
C LEU A 294 -3.25 1.29 2.66
N MET A 295 -2.18 0.99 1.93
CA MET A 295 -2.22 0.07 0.79
C MET A 295 -2.36 -1.42 1.19
N ARG A 296 -2.17 -1.74 2.48
CA ARG A 296 -2.27 -3.09 3.05
C ARG A 296 -3.67 -3.48 3.56
N ILE A 297 -4.68 -2.63 3.36
CA ILE A 297 -6.04 -2.83 3.88
C ILE A 297 -6.75 -4.05 3.27
N TYR A 298 -6.24 -4.66 2.19
CA TYR A 298 -6.87 -5.80 1.55
C TYR A 298 -6.09 -7.13 1.58
N LEU A 299 -5.11 -7.38 2.47
CA LEU A 299 -4.20 -8.55 2.30
C LEU A 299 -3.76 -9.30 3.58
N VAL A 300 -4.66 -9.75 4.47
CA VAL A 300 -4.26 -10.77 5.49
C VAL A 300 -5.38 -11.76 5.89
N LEU A 301 -5.94 -12.52 4.95
CA LEU A 301 -6.43 -13.86 5.32
C LEU A 301 -5.22 -14.78 5.49
N PRO A 302 -5.23 -15.85 6.32
CA PRO A 302 -4.04 -16.67 6.56
C PRO A 302 -3.48 -17.17 5.23
N TRP A 303 -2.34 -16.61 4.84
CA TRP A 303 -1.69 -16.92 3.58
C TRP A 303 -1.29 -18.39 3.64
N ALA A 304 -1.92 -19.21 2.81
CA ALA A 304 -1.50 -20.60 2.68
C ALA A 304 -0.02 -20.64 2.23
N ASN A 305 0.65 -21.76 2.45
CA ASN A 305 2.02 -21.96 1.97
C ASN A 305 2.07 -22.25 0.45
N ASP A 306 1.01 -21.91 -0.28
CA ASP A 306 0.94 -22.07 -1.72
C ASP A 306 1.84 -21.06 -2.46
N LEU A 307 2.13 -21.37 -3.73
CA LEU A 307 3.03 -20.58 -4.56
C LEU A 307 2.56 -19.12 -4.75
N ALA A 308 1.26 -18.87 -4.92
CA ALA A 308 0.73 -17.52 -5.14
C ALA A 308 0.96 -16.64 -3.90
N SER A 309 0.69 -17.22 -2.73
CA SER A 309 0.98 -16.61 -1.44
C SER A 309 2.48 -16.35 -1.26
N ARG A 310 3.35 -17.31 -1.56
CA ARG A 310 4.81 -17.13 -1.45
C ARG A 310 5.32 -15.98 -2.33
N ILE A 311 4.84 -15.91 -3.58
CA ILE A 311 5.22 -14.85 -4.53
C ILE A 311 4.80 -13.46 -4.01
N LEU A 312 3.60 -13.32 -3.47
CA LEU A 312 3.16 -12.01 -2.95
C LEU A 312 3.90 -11.63 -1.67
N LYS A 313 4.31 -12.57 -0.81
CA LYS A 313 5.14 -12.27 0.37
C LYS A 313 6.49 -11.73 -0.07
N TYR A 314 7.05 -12.33 -1.12
CA TYR A 314 8.26 -11.84 -1.76
C TYR A 314 8.05 -10.42 -2.32
N MET A 315 7.01 -10.19 -3.12
CA MET A 315 6.71 -8.86 -3.66
C MET A 315 6.55 -7.81 -2.56
N GLU A 316 5.84 -8.14 -1.48
CA GLU A 316 5.71 -7.26 -0.31
C GLU A 316 7.07 -6.97 0.34
N SER A 317 7.92 -7.99 0.51
CA SER A 317 9.24 -7.83 1.13
C SER A 317 10.17 -6.92 0.32
N LYS A 318 9.98 -6.88 -1.01
CA LYS A 318 10.72 -6.02 -1.93
C LYS A 318 10.03 -4.66 -2.15
N ASN A 319 8.90 -4.40 -1.47
CA ASN A 319 8.11 -3.19 -1.62
C ASN A 319 7.64 -2.95 -3.07
N TYR A 320 7.25 -4.04 -3.76
CA TYR A 320 6.66 -3.99 -5.08
C TYR A 320 5.16 -3.69 -5.01
N GLU A 321 4.64 -3.07 -6.06
CA GLU A 321 3.22 -2.79 -6.25
C GLU A 321 2.44 -4.11 -6.37
N ILE A 322 1.38 -4.26 -5.55
CA ILE A 322 0.48 -5.41 -5.60
C ILE A 322 -0.92 -4.87 -5.85
N SER A 323 -1.49 -5.26 -6.98
CA SER A 323 -2.84 -4.92 -7.36
C SER A 323 -3.82 -5.86 -6.67
N VAL A 324 -4.85 -5.29 -6.04
CA VAL A 324 -5.87 -6.04 -5.29
C VAL A 324 -7.25 -5.68 -5.82
N GLY A 325 -8.13 -6.66 -5.88
CA GLY A 325 -9.50 -6.54 -6.36
C GLY A 325 -9.80 -7.48 -7.52
N ALA A 326 -11.10 -7.73 -7.73
CA ALA A 326 -11.57 -8.55 -8.83
C ALA A 326 -11.15 -7.94 -10.18
N LYS A 327 -10.46 -8.75 -10.99
CA LYS A 327 -9.84 -8.42 -12.27
C LYS A 327 -8.83 -7.28 -12.19
N MET A 328 -8.07 -7.22 -11.09
CA MET A 328 -6.89 -6.37 -10.94
C MET A 328 -5.67 -7.28 -10.94
N TYR A 329 -5.13 -7.54 -12.12
CA TYR A 329 -4.15 -8.62 -12.32
C TYR A 329 -2.72 -8.15 -12.03
N ASN A 330 -1.94 -9.07 -11.48
CA ASN A 330 -0.49 -8.93 -11.32
C ASN A 330 0.18 -9.85 -12.34
N ILE A 331 1.12 -9.34 -13.13
CA ILE A 331 1.91 -10.14 -14.08
C ILE A 331 3.27 -10.43 -13.44
N ILE A 332 3.59 -11.71 -13.26
CA ILE A 332 4.82 -12.16 -12.60
C ILE A 332 5.56 -13.14 -13.50
N TYR A 333 6.87 -12.93 -13.63
CA TYR A 333 7.80 -13.91 -14.15
C TYR A 333 8.71 -14.41 -13.02
N VAL A 334 8.89 -15.73 -12.94
CA VAL A 334 9.80 -16.36 -11.97
C VAL A 334 10.85 -17.16 -12.73
N GLU A 335 12.11 -16.72 -12.63
CA GLU A 335 13.26 -17.35 -13.28
C GLU A 335 13.61 -18.69 -12.62
N GLY A 336 13.83 -19.73 -13.43
CA GLY A 336 14.31 -21.03 -12.95
C GLY A 336 13.33 -21.79 -12.06
N MET A 337 12.04 -21.81 -12.43
CA MET A 337 10.97 -22.45 -11.64
C MET A 337 10.11 -23.39 -12.48
N ASN A 338 9.79 -24.56 -11.92
CA ASN A 338 8.86 -25.53 -12.49
C ASN A 338 7.40 -25.14 -12.21
N GLU A 339 6.46 -25.79 -12.89
CA GLU A 339 5.02 -25.50 -12.76
C GLU A 339 4.49 -25.72 -11.33
N ASP A 340 5.05 -26.68 -10.60
CA ASP A 340 4.71 -27.01 -9.21
C ASP A 340 5.34 -26.06 -8.16
N GLY A 341 6.10 -25.07 -8.60
CA GLY A 341 6.79 -24.10 -7.73
C GLY A 341 8.13 -24.57 -7.17
N THR A 342 8.65 -25.73 -7.62
CA THR A 342 10.02 -26.17 -7.32
C THR A 342 11.05 -25.46 -8.22
N ILE A 343 12.28 -25.30 -7.75
CA ILE A 343 13.37 -24.70 -8.53
C ILE A 343 13.93 -25.69 -9.54
N ASN A 344 14.38 -25.20 -10.70
CA ASN A 344 15.15 -25.95 -11.68
C ASN A 344 16.56 -25.36 -11.85
N ASN A 345 17.37 -25.94 -12.73
CA ASN A 345 18.77 -25.56 -12.90
C ASN A 345 19.01 -24.21 -13.60
N ASN A 346 17.94 -23.50 -13.99
CA ASN A 346 18.00 -22.23 -14.71
C ASN A 346 18.97 -22.23 -15.91
N ALA A 347 19.01 -23.33 -16.66
CA ALA A 347 19.89 -23.46 -17.83
C ALA A 347 19.59 -22.39 -18.90
N PRO A 348 20.62 -21.82 -19.56
CA PRO A 348 20.41 -20.84 -20.62
C PRO A 348 19.77 -21.48 -21.86
N ASN A 349 19.06 -20.67 -22.66
CA ASN A 349 18.38 -21.10 -23.88
C ASN A 349 17.23 -22.11 -23.68
N VAL A 350 16.54 -22.05 -22.55
CA VAL A 350 15.42 -22.95 -22.22
C VAL A 350 14.20 -22.11 -21.78
N PHE A 351 13.00 -22.60 -22.07
CA PHE A 351 11.76 -22.09 -21.49
C PHE A 351 11.50 -22.71 -20.10
N ASN A 352 12.37 -22.37 -19.14
CA ASN A 352 12.39 -22.91 -17.77
C ASN A 352 11.94 -21.89 -16.70
N ASP A 353 11.37 -20.77 -17.15
CA ASP A 353 10.76 -19.76 -16.29
C ASP A 353 9.25 -19.91 -16.30
N ARG A 354 8.58 -19.30 -15.32
CA ARG A 354 7.10 -19.25 -15.28
C ARG A 354 6.58 -17.85 -15.51
N ARG A 355 5.69 -17.68 -16.49
CA ARG A 355 4.84 -16.50 -16.64
C ARG A 355 3.53 -16.79 -15.92
N MET A 356 3.21 -15.99 -14.92
CA MET A 356 2.02 -16.12 -14.11
C MET A 356 1.19 -14.84 -14.13
N VAL A 357 -0.12 -15.03 -14.04
CA VAL A 357 -1.06 -13.97 -13.70
C VAL A 357 -1.70 -14.30 -12.36
N ILE A 358 -1.55 -13.39 -11.41
CA ILE A 358 -2.11 -13.54 -10.06
C ILE A 358 -3.20 -12.49 -9.87
N GLU A 359 -4.38 -12.97 -9.48
CA GLU A 359 -5.49 -12.14 -9.03
C GLU A 359 -5.56 -12.21 -7.50
N VAL A 360 -5.78 -11.07 -6.85
CA VAL A 360 -5.93 -11.01 -5.39
C VAL A 360 -7.32 -10.52 -5.06
N ILE A 361 -8.16 -11.38 -4.50
CA ILE A 361 -9.54 -11.03 -4.10
C ILE A 361 -9.63 -11.18 -2.59
N ASN A 362 -10.03 -10.11 -1.89
CA ASN A 362 -10.16 -10.09 -0.43
C ASN A 362 -8.88 -10.59 0.28
N GLY A 363 -7.72 -10.31 -0.30
CA GLY A 363 -6.43 -10.70 0.25
C GLY A 363 -6.01 -12.14 0.02
N ILE A 364 -6.80 -12.91 -0.72
CA ILE A 364 -6.44 -14.26 -1.13
C ILE A 364 -5.86 -14.20 -2.52
N PRO A 365 -4.57 -14.53 -2.70
CA PRO A 365 -3.99 -14.61 -4.01
C PRO A 365 -4.32 -15.93 -4.70
N LYS A 366 -4.61 -15.83 -5.99
CA LYS A 366 -4.87 -16.98 -6.84
C LYS A 366 -4.11 -16.81 -8.15
N ILE A 367 -3.31 -17.82 -8.50
CA ILE A 367 -2.77 -17.94 -9.85
C ILE A 367 -3.94 -18.28 -10.78
N VAL A 368 -4.28 -17.34 -11.66
CA VAL A 368 -5.36 -17.48 -12.66
C VAL A 368 -4.81 -17.81 -14.05
N GLY A 369 -3.48 -17.78 -14.20
CA GLY A 369 -2.79 -18.28 -15.39
C GLY A 369 -1.33 -18.58 -15.08
N ASN A 370 -0.79 -19.66 -15.64
CA ASN A 370 0.58 -20.12 -15.42
C ASN A 370 1.09 -20.81 -16.69
N TRP A 371 2.14 -20.29 -17.32
CA TRP A 371 2.66 -20.81 -18.58
C TRP A 371 4.19 -20.94 -18.56
N GLU A 372 4.70 -21.93 -19.28
CA GLU A 372 6.13 -22.03 -19.61
C GLU A 372 6.58 -20.75 -20.32
N SER A 373 7.73 -20.22 -19.90
CA SER A 373 8.23 -18.95 -20.38
C SER A 373 9.76 -18.86 -20.29
N THR A 374 10.29 -17.75 -20.77
CA THR A 374 11.66 -17.32 -20.54
C THR A 374 11.68 -15.80 -20.41
N THR A 375 12.54 -15.31 -19.53
CA THR A 375 12.89 -13.90 -19.35
C THR A 375 14.25 -13.58 -19.96
N GLU A 376 14.93 -14.60 -20.49
CA GLU A 376 16.31 -14.56 -20.94
C GLU A 376 16.39 -14.55 -22.48
N PRO A 377 17.50 -14.06 -23.04
CA PRO A 377 17.75 -14.17 -24.47
C PRO A 377 17.98 -15.62 -24.88
N GLY A 378 17.53 -15.96 -26.10
CA GLY A 378 17.93 -17.19 -26.76
C GLY A 378 19.43 -17.19 -27.07
N LYS A 379 20.04 -18.37 -27.11
CA LYS A 379 21.49 -18.53 -27.36
C LYS A 379 21.95 -17.80 -28.61
N TYR A 380 21.13 -17.81 -29.66
CA TYR A 380 21.42 -17.08 -30.89
C TYR A 380 21.73 -15.60 -30.64
N TYR A 381 20.95 -14.91 -29.81
CA TYR A 381 21.13 -13.48 -29.56
C TYR A 381 22.24 -13.18 -28.55
N THR A 382 22.57 -14.12 -27.65
CA THR A 382 23.81 -14.01 -26.87
C THR A 382 25.04 -14.12 -27.76
N ASP A 383 25.05 -15.09 -28.68
CA ASP A 383 26.16 -15.28 -29.61
C ASP A 383 26.23 -14.16 -30.67
N ASN A 384 25.07 -13.65 -31.11
CA ASN A 384 24.90 -12.65 -32.17
C ASN A 384 24.05 -11.47 -31.65
N PRO A 385 24.60 -10.63 -30.75
CA PRO A 385 23.83 -9.58 -30.11
C PRO A 385 23.44 -8.48 -31.10
N MET A 386 22.19 -8.04 -31.00
CA MET A 386 21.66 -6.93 -31.80
C MET A 386 22.27 -5.57 -31.40
N ASN A 387 22.89 -5.51 -30.22
CA ASN A 387 23.59 -4.34 -29.71
C ASN A 387 25.07 -4.69 -29.52
N SER A 388 25.98 -3.82 -29.96
CA SER A 388 27.42 -4.04 -29.84
C SER A 388 27.92 -4.18 -28.39
N LYS A 389 27.11 -3.76 -27.40
CA LYS A 389 27.40 -3.93 -25.98
C LYS A 389 27.03 -5.33 -25.45
N GLY A 390 26.31 -6.17 -26.19
CA GLY A 390 25.89 -7.50 -25.74
C GLY A 390 24.38 -7.73 -25.77
N ALA A 391 23.97 -8.97 -25.49
CA ALA A 391 22.55 -9.33 -25.41
C ALA A 391 21.89 -8.67 -24.20
N ALA A 392 20.61 -8.34 -24.31
CA ALA A 392 19.85 -7.80 -23.19
C ALA A 392 19.42 -8.94 -22.25
N ARG A 393 19.82 -8.87 -20.99
CA ARG A 393 19.28 -9.69 -19.90
C ARG A 393 18.55 -8.78 -18.93
N MET A 394 17.24 -8.94 -18.79
CA MET A 394 16.40 -8.04 -17.98
C MET A 394 16.91 -7.99 -16.54
N GLN A 395 17.01 -6.82 -15.92
CA GLN A 395 17.27 -6.74 -14.49
C GLN A 395 16.06 -7.29 -13.71
N LEU A 396 16.32 -8.11 -12.69
CA LEU A 396 15.28 -8.56 -11.76
C LEU A 396 14.70 -7.35 -11.01
N GLY A 397 13.37 -7.26 -10.94
CA GLY A 397 12.71 -6.04 -10.48
C GLY A 397 11.23 -6.00 -10.80
N GLN A 398 10.59 -4.86 -10.54
CA GLN A 398 9.26 -4.58 -11.01
C GLN A 398 9.27 -3.29 -11.84
N TYR A 399 8.62 -3.34 -13.01
CA TYR A 399 8.57 -2.23 -13.95
C TYR A 399 7.13 -1.94 -14.36
N LYS A 400 6.77 -0.66 -14.48
CA LYS A 400 5.52 -0.20 -15.09
C LYS A 400 5.82 0.28 -16.50
N ALA A 401 5.95 -0.66 -17.45
CA ALA A 401 6.60 -0.38 -18.72
C ALA A 401 5.92 -0.96 -19.96
N TRP A 402 4.75 -1.60 -19.87
CA TRP A 402 4.12 -2.20 -21.06
C TRP A 402 2.64 -1.86 -21.24
N VAL A 403 2.20 -1.71 -22.49
CA VAL A 403 0.79 -1.51 -22.87
C VAL A 403 0.37 -2.58 -23.88
N VAL A 404 -0.93 -2.82 -24.05
CA VAL A 404 -1.41 -3.67 -25.14
C VAL A 404 -1.07 -3.03 -26.48
N GLY A 405 -0.43 -3.80 -27.36
CA GLY A 405 -0.05 -3.39 -28.70
C GLY A 405 0.19 -4.59 -29.60
N THR A 406 0.92 -4.39 -30.70
CA THR A 406 1.24 -5.44 -31.67
C THR A 406 2.74 -5.70 -31.68
N HIS A 407 3.15 -6.96 -31.49
CA HIS A 407 4.52 -7.41 -31.68
C HIS A 407 4.69 -8.06 -33.06
N GLY A 408 5.87 -7.88 -33.65
CA GLY A 408 6.32 -8.58 -34.85
C GLY A 408 5.81 -7.96 -36.15
N THR A 409 6.58 -8.16 -37.22
CA THR A 409 6.23 -7.77 -38.58
C THR A 409 5.90 -8.97 -39.47
N ALA A 410 6.58 -10.10 -39.27
CA ALA A 410 6.39 -11.33 -40.04
C ALA A 410 5.15 -12.12 -39.60
N GLU A 411 4.91 -12.20 -38.30
CA GLU A 411 3.70 -12.79 -37.71
C GLU A 411 3.13 -11.83 -36.67
N PRO A 412 2.51 -10.71 -37.11
CA PRO A 412 1.99 -9.69 -36.20
C PRO A 412 0.95 -10.27 -35.25
N HIS A 413 1.10 -10.03 -33.97
CA HIS A 413 0.17 -10.51 -32.95
C HIS A 413 0.05 -9.55 -31.78
N GLU A 414 -1.07 -9.64 -31.08
CA GLU A 414 -1.30 -8.86 -29.87
C GLU A 414 -0.32 -9.27 -28.78
N ALA A 415 0.30 -8.29 -28.13
CA ALA A 415 1.33 -8.47 -27.11
C ALA A 415 1.31 -7.29 -26.13
N LEU A 416 2.08 -7.38 -25.05
CA LEU A 416 2.41 -6.22 -24.23
C LEU A 416 3.71 -5.58 -24.74
N VAL A 417 3.63 -4.39 -25.35
CA VAL A 417 4.76 -3.68 -25.95
C VAL A 417 5.36 -2.66 -24.99
N GLN A 418 6.68 -2.52 -25.02
CA GLN A 418 7.39 -1.59 -24.13
C GLN A 418 7.03 -0.13 -24.46
N VAL A 419 6.76 0.66 -23.41
CA VAL A 419 6.56 2.11 -23.47
C VAL A 419 7.20 2.87 -22.31
N GLY A 420 7.84 2.17 -21.38
CA GLY A 420 8.48 2.77 -20.22
C GLY A 420 9.89 2.23 -20.01
N ASP A 421 10.64 2.93 -19.17
CA ASP A 421 12.02 2.58 -18.85
C ASP A 421 12.09 1.19 -18.18
N ILE A 422 12.95 0.36 -18.74
CA ILE A 422 13.40 -0.90 -18.14
C ILE A 422 14.92 -0.89 -18.07
N THR A 423 15.47 -1.66 -17.14
CA THR A 423 16.92 -1.85 -17.04
C THR A 423 17.29 -3.25 -17.51
N VAL A 424 18.32 -3.35 -18.33
CA VAL A 424 18.92 -4.62 -18.75
C VAL A 424 20.41 -4.62 -18.42
N TYR A 425 20.97 -5.79 -18.22
CA TYR A 425 22.41 -6.01 -18.22
C TYR A 425 22.82 -6.45 -19.62
N ARG A 426 23.86 -5.81 -20.17
CA ARG A 426 24.37 -6.12 -21.51
C ARG A 426 25.47 -7.17 -21.41
N ASP A 427 25.12 -8.40 -21.77
CA ASP A 427 26.00 -9.57 -21.76
C ASP A 427 27.08 -9.45 -22.85
N PHE A 428 28.14 -8.72 -22.53
CA PHE A 428 29.22 -8.39 -23.44
C PHE A 428 30.18 -9.58 -23.62
N ASN A 429 30.42 -10.31 -22.53
CA ASN A 429 31.34 -11.44 -22.49
C ASN A 429 30.71 -12.77 -22.93
N LYS A 430 29.39 -12.78 -23.19
CA LYS A 430 28.61 -13.93 -23.68
C LYS A 430 28.62 -15.10 -22.72
N ASP A 431 28.65 -14.83 -21.43
CA ASP A 431 28.70 -15.85 -20.38
C ASP A 431 27.33 -16.26 -19.85
N PHE A 432 26.27 -15.68 -20.42
CA PHE A 432 24.87 -15.91 -20.07
C PHE A 432 24.49 -15.46 -18.66
N LYS A 433 25.20 -14.49 -18.08
CA LYS A 433 24.94 -13.99 -16.73
C LYS A 433 24.72 -12.48 -16.74
N ARG A 434 24.22 -11.96 -15.61
CA ARG A 434 24.11 -10.51 -15.35
C ARG A 434 25.31 -9.99 -14.55
N THR A 435 26.00 -10.88 -13.84
CA THR A 435 27.05 -10.53 -12.87
C THR A 435 28.28 -9.98 -13.59
N GLY A 436 28.65 -8.73 -13.28
CA GLY A 436 29.81 -8.07 -13.88
C GLY A 436 29.50 -7.26 -15.14
N ASP A 437 28.29 -7.41 -15.69
CA ASP A 437 27.84 -6.62 -16.84
C ASP A 437 27.35 -5.23 -16.45
N LYS A 438 27.35 -4.33 -17.44
CA LYS A 438 26.91 -2.95 -17.24
C LYS A 438 25.39 -2.84 -17.38
N PRO A 439 24.71 -2.12 -16.47
CA PRO A 439 23.31 -1.80 -16.63
C PRO A 439 23.11 -0.79 -17.77
N ASP A 440 22.00 -0.93 -18.48
CA ASP A 440 21.55 -0.07 -19.55
C ASP A 440 20.03 0.14 -19.38
N THR A 441 19.59 1.39 -19.23
CA THR A 441 18.20 1.74 -18.94
C THR A 441 17.63 2.61 -20.06
N SER A 442 16.50 2.21 -20.63
CA SER A 442 15.79 2.95 -21.67
C SER A 442 14.36 2.43 -21.84
N ASP A 443 13.49 3.27 -22.36
CA ASP A 443 12.13 2.99 -22.81
C ASP A 443 12.04 2.41 -24.24
N ASN A 444 13.16 2.35 -24.96
CA ASN A 444 13.19 2.10 -26.40
C ASN A 444 13.99 0.85 -26.79
N PHE A 445 13.98 -0.19 -25.95
CA PHE A 445 14.61 -1.47 -26.29
C PHE A 445 13.71 -2.38 -27.13
N TYR A 446 12.42 -2.04 -27.26
CA TYR A 446 11.40 -2.87 -27.91
C TYR A 446 11.26 -4.27 -27.28
N ILE A 447 11.50 -4.37 -25.97
CA ILE A 447 11.38 -5.61 -25.21
C ILE A 447 9.91 -5.83 -24.84
N SER A 448 9.20 -6.59 -25.68
CA SER A 448 7.79 -6.94 -25.47
C SER A 448 7.58 -8.21 -24.64
N GLN A 449 6.34 -8.40 -24.15
CA GLN A 449 5.86 -9.67 -23.64
C GLN A 449 5.05 -10.39 -24.72
N GLN A 450 5.59 -11.46 -25.28
CA GLN A 450 5.12 -12.08 -26.52
C GLN A 450 5.10 -13.62 -26.47
N TRP A 451 4.79 -14.28 -27.59
CA TRP A 451 4.87 -15.74 -27.70
C TRP A 451 6.23 -16.26 -28.19
N GLY A 452 6.50 -17.52 -27.88
CA GLY A 452 7.73 -18.25 -28.25
C GLY A 452 7.61 -19.07 -29.52
N TYR A 453 6.59 -18.81 -30.35
CA TYR A 453 6.37 -19.48 -31.64
C TYR A 453 6.22 -21.01 -31.55
N ASP A 454 5.79 -21.53 -30.41
CA ASP A 454 5.67 -22.97 -30.14
C ASP A 454 7.02 -23.71 -30.27
N ASN A 455 8.12 -22.99 -30.08
CA ASN A 455 9.46 -23.59 -30.04
C ASN A 455 9.56 -24.67 -28.95
N PRO A 456 10.45 -25.66 -29.12
CA PRO A 456 10.64 -26.70 -28.12
C PRO A 456 11.16 -26.10 -26.81
N THR A 457 10.80 -26.70 -25.67
CA THR A 457 11.13 -26.17 -24.34
C THR A 457 12.64 -25.96 -24.15
N ASN A 458 13.48 -26.78 -24.78
CA ASN A 458 14.95 -26.74 -24.65
C ASN A 458 15.66 -25.86 -25.70
N ASP A 459 14.95 -25.08 -26.51
CA ASP A 459 15.56 -24.16 -27.46
C ASP A 459 14.66 -22.95 -27.77
N ILE A 460 15.04 -21.78 -27.26
CA ILE A 460 14.33 -20.50 -27.47
C ILE A 460 14.40 -20.05 -28.94
N LYS A 461 15.42 -20.48 -29.68
CA LYS A 461 15.74 -20.01 -31.04
C LYS A 461 15.78 -18.48 -31.11
N TYR A 462 15.00 -17.90 -32.01
CA TYR A 462 14.95 -16.46 -32.30
C TYR A 462 13.84 -15.73 -31.55
N ALA A 463 13.16 -16.39 -30.60
CA ALA A 463 11.97 -15.82 -29.98
C ALA A 463 12.26 -14.68 -28.99
N SER A 464 13.47 -14.61 -28.42
CA SER A 464 13.84 -13.62 -27.40
C SER A 464 15.25 -13.06 -27.62
N ALA A 465 15.36 -11.77 -27.94
CA ALA A 465 16.62 -11.01 -27.85
C ALA A 465 16.80 -10.32 -26.48
N GLY A 466 16.08 -10.81 -25.45
CA GLY A 466 15.86 -10.16 -24.16
C GLY A 466 14.39 -9.82 -23.89
N ALA A 467 13.46 -10.41 -24.65
CA ALA A 467 12.02 -10.26 -24.50
C ALA A 467 11.47 -11.16 -23.39
N LEU A 468 10.28 -10.85 -22.88
CA LEU A 468 9.59 -11.71 -21.92
C LEU A 468 8.66 -12.66 -22.69
N VAL A 469 9.00 -13.93 -22.83
CA VAL A 469 8.38 -14.79 -23.83
C VAL A 469 7.65 -15.96 -23.18
N GLY A 470 6.34 -16.09 -23.41
CA GLY A 470 5.60 -17.32 -23.09
C GLY A 470 5.68 -18.30 -24.26
N ARG A 471 6.02 -19.57 -24.02
CA ARG A 471 6.46 -20.49 -25.07
C ARG A 471 5.46 -20.69 -26.21
N THR A 472 4.20 -20.97 -25.88
CA THR A 472 3.19 -21.37 -26.87
C THR A 472 2.35 -20.20 -27.36
N ARG A 473 1.90 -20.27 -28.61
CA ARG A 473 0.96 -19.30 -29.18
C ARG A 473 -0.37 -19.32 -28.43
N GLN A 474 -0.90 -20.51 -28.14
CA GLN A 474 -2.16 -20.65 -27.41
C GLN A 474 -2.04 -20.08 -25.99
N GLY A 475 -0.98 -20.42 -25.25
CA GLY A 475 -0.79 -19.88 -23.91
C GLY A 475 -0.60 -18.36 -23.89
N HIS A 476 -0.07 -17.77 -24.97
CA HIS A 476 -0.04 -16.31 -25.11
C HIS A 476 -1.41 -15.71 -25.40
N LYS A 477 -2.24 -16.34 -26.25
CA LYS A 477 -3.63 -15.90 -26.46
C LYS A 477 -4.43 -15.95 -25.16
N ASP A 478 -4.25 -17.01 -24.37
CA ASP A 478 -4.90 -17.14 -23.06
C ASP A 478 -4.42 -16.05 -22.08
N PHE A 479 -3.11 -15.79 -22.05
CA PHE A 479 -2.53 -14.68 -21.28
C PHE A 479 -3.12 -13.32 -21.67
N MET A 480 -3.15 -13.00 -22.97
CA MET A 480 -3.72 -11.76 -23.48
C MET A 480 -5.22 -11.66 -23.16
N ALA A 481 -5.96 -12.76 -23.29
CA ALA A 481 -7.38 -12.82 -22.96
C ALA A 481 -7.68 -12.58 -21.47
N ILE A 482 -6.78 -12.98 -20.57
CA ILE A 482 -6.90 -12.69 -19.13
C ILE A 482 -6.57 -11.22 -18.85
N ILE A 483 -5.39 -10.74 -19.24
CA ILE A 483 -4.96 -9.38 -18.87
C ILE A 483 -5.81 -8.28 -19.50
N LYS A 484 -6.48 -8.53 -20.64
CA LYS A 484 -7.42 -7.59 -21.25
C LYS A 484 -8.76 -7.50 -20.52
N GLN A 485 -9.01 -8.38 -19.56
CA GLN A 485 -10.11 -8.24 -18.62
C GLN A 485 -9.74 -7.36 -17.42
N ASP A 486 -8.49 -6.93 -17.31
CA ASP A 486 -8.05 -6.07 -16.21
C ASP A 486 -8.88 -4.78 -16.18
N LYS A 487 -9.49 -4.46 -15.04
CA LYS A 487 -10.38 -3.29 -14.93
C LYS A 487 -9.67 -1.99 -15.28
N ARG A 488 -8.37 -1.87 -15.00
CA ARG A 488 -7.59 -0.67 -15.33
C ARG A 488 -7.38 -0.54 -16.82
N TYR A 489 -7.18 -1.66 -17.52
CA TYR A 489 -7.10 -1.68 -18.98
C TYR A 489 -8.47 -1.44 -19.64
N VAL A 490 -9.53 -2.04 -19.11
CA VAL A 490 -10.91 -1.81 -19.59
C VAL A 490 -11.29 -0.33 -19.43
N ALA A 491 -10.95 0.29 -18.31
CA ALA A 491 -11.18 1.72 -18.07
C ALA A 491 -10.27 2.62 -18.93
N ASN A 492 -9.02 2.20 -19.18
CA ASN A 492 -8.06 2.92 -19.99
C ASN A 492 -7.28 1.95 -20.90
N PRO A 493 -7.60 1.88 -22.20
CA PRO A 493 -6.88 1.01 -23.15
C PRO A 493 -5.39 1.31 -23.30
N LYS A 494 -4.90 2.46 -22.78
CA LYS A 494 -3.47 2.82 -22.71
C LYS A 494 -2.85 2.53 -21.34
N TYR A 495 -3.52 1.75 -20.48
CA TYR A 495 -3.00 1.38 -19.17
C TYR A 495 -1.63 0.70 -19.29
N THR A 496 -0.65 1.25 -18.59
CA THR A 496 0.69 0.68 -18.50
C THR A 496 0.73 -0.35 -17.38
N PHE A 497 0.87 -1.61 -17.74
CA PHE A 497 0.93 -2.74 -16.84
C PHE A 497 2.23 -2.76 -16.03
N TYR A 498 2.09 -3.10 -14.75
CA TYR A 498 3.20 -3.55 -13.93
C TYR A 498 3.55 -5.00 -14.30
N THR A 499 4.85 -5.30 -14.35
CA THR A 499 5.33 -6.67 -14.46
C THR A 499 6.52 -6.85 -13.52
N THR A 500 6.44 -7.93 -12.76
CA THR A 500 7.42 -8.32 -11.75
C THR A 500 8.26 -9.47 -12.30
N ILE A 501 9.58 -9.37 -12.24
CA ILE A 501 10.52 -10.41 -12.67
C ILE A 501 11.42 -10.74 -11.48
N ILE A 502 11.38 -11.99 -11.01
CA ILE A 502 12.07 -12.41 -9.78
C ILE A 502 12.83 -13.73 -10.00
N SER A 503 13.85 -13.97 -9.17
CA SER A 503 14.56 -15.24 -9.15
C SER A 503 13.76 -16.28 -8.35
N GLY A 504 13.57 -17.46 -8.93
CA GLY A 504 12.99 -18.62 -8.23
C GLY A 504 13.85 -19.09 -7.07
N GLU A 505 15.18 -18.96 -7.17
CA GLU A 505 16.11 -19.26 -6.08
C GLU A 505 15.96 -18.26 -4.93
N ASP A 506 15.93 -16.95 -5.21
CA ASP A 506 15.71 -15.92 -4.18
C ASP A 506 14.33 -16.08 -3.52
N LEU A 507 13.31 -16.43 -4.30
CA LEU A 507 11.98 -16.75 -3.78
C LEU A 507 12.00 -17.98 -2.86
N ALA A 508 12.63 -19.08 -3.28
CA ALA A 508 12.69 -20.32 -2.49
C ALA A 508 13.49 -20.15 -1.18
N ASN A 509 14.57 -19.38 -1.22
CA ASN A 509 15.43 -19.16 -0.05
C ASN A 509 14.75 -18.30 1.03
N ASN A 510 14.01 -17.27 0.64
CA ASN A 510 13.39 -16.34 1.59
C ASN A 510 11.95 -16.74 1.95
N PHE A 511 11.27 -17.50 1.09
CA PHE A 511 9.89 -17.95 1.26
C PHE A 511 9.79 -19.42 0.83
N PRO A 512 10.24 -20.37 1.67
CA PRO A 512 10.20 -21.80 1.34
C PRO A 512 8.75 -22.34 1.26
N ASN A 513 8.61 -23.51 0.64
CA ASN A 513 7.35 -24.27 0.58
C ASN A 513 6.86 -24.69 1.97
#